data_AF-A0ABD5RF95-F1
#
_entry.id   AF-A0ABD5RF95-F1
#
_cell.length_a   1.000
_cell.length_b   1.000
_cell.length_c   1.000
_cell.angle_alpha   90.00
_cell.angle_beta   90.00
_cell.angle_gamma   90.00
#
_symmetry.space_group_name_H-M   'P 1'
#
loop_
_entity.id
_entity.type
_entity.pdbx_description
1 polymer ?
#
loop_
_entity_poly.entity_id
_entity_poly.type
_entity_poly.pdbx_seq_one_letter_code
_entity_poly.pdbx_strand_id
1 'polypeptide(L)'
;MSDRYLTAVLTEAEHVAKNYDQVAQSTESPTHEYLQYAVLRLLEGQSEAVAERFPQVDGVTVGYGRDKSMFDSWGSDVEWWETVSPREECTRFRLFYPDDRTMIPRVIIDVMAALGAWRVWDGNAAVCGSYDHCERREVHYLWPDDHPVEELLQERLQHADGAVAPDGGQTGDIRDRMVVAEQATQQDALEPRTRRAVDEPMNVSLLAKGGRYEVASASGNRYDVDIIGKSCTCPDWQQRTPEGGCKHMRRVDYEIKQGRVPRPDGRLPTELDVRS
;
A
#
# COMPACT_ATOMS: atom_id res chain seq x y z
N MET A 1 -26.94 -7.37 4.67
CA MET A 1 -26.01 -7.58 3.53
C MET A 1 -24.56 -7.19 3.85
N SER A 2 -24.24 -6.32 4.83
CA SER A 2 -22.85 -5.91 5.11
C SER A 2 -22.03 -6.92 5.92
N ASP A 3 -22.67 -7.83 6.65
CA ASP A 3 -22.00 -8.75 7.58
C ASP A 3 -20.95 -9.66 6.93
N ARG A 4 -21.23 -10.19 5.73
CA ARG A 4 -20.28 -11.05 5.00
C ARG A 4 -19.01 -10.29 4.58
N TYR A 5 -19.16 -9.02 4.20
CA TYR A 5 -18.05 -8.20 3.71
C TYR A 5 -17.23 -7.65 4.86
N LEU A 6 -17.91 -7.26 5.95
CA LEU A 6 -17.23 -6.91 7.19
C LEU A 6 -16.44 -8.11 7.74
N THR A 7 -17.03 -9.30 7.75
CA THR A 7 -16.33 -10.53 8.14
C THR A 7 -15.10 -10.77 7.28
N ALA A 8 -15.21 -10.61 5.96
CA ALA A 8 -14.08 -10.78 5.04
C ALA A 8 -12.95 -9.75 5.29
N VAL A 9 -13.30 -8.47 5.46
CA VAL A 9 -12.33 -7.40 5.78
C VAL A 9 -11.59 -7.70 7.08
N LEU A 10 -12.33 -8.05 8.15
CA LEU A 10 -11.74 -8.37 9.45
C LEU A 10 -10.87 -9.64 9.39
N THR A 11 -11.32 -10.70 8.70
CA THR A 11 -10.54 -11.93 8.55
C THR A 11 -9.27 -11.72 7.75
N GLU A 12 -9.31 -10.92 6.67
CA GLU A 12 -8.09 -10.57 5.96
C GLU A 12 -7.19 -9.69 6.81
N ALA A 13 -7.73 -8.75 7.59
CA ALA A 13 -6.93 -7.90 8.48
C ALA A 13 -6.24 -8.68 9.62
N GLU A 14 -6.89 -9.72 10.17
CA GLU A 14 -6.22 -10.67 11.08
C GLU A 14 -5.07 -11.41 10.39
N HIS A 15 -5.31 -11.87 9.16
CA HIS A 15 -4.27 -12.52 8.37
C HIS A 15 -3.09 -11.55 8.09
N VAL A 16 -3.39 -10.29 7.81
CA VAL A 16 -2.41 -9.22 7.64
C VAL A 16 -1.59 -9.04 8.91
N ALA A 17 -2.26 -8.86 10.06
CA ALA A 17 -1.58 -8.68 11.35
C ALA A 17 -0.62 -9.83 11.68
N LYS A 18 -0.98 -11.06 11.30
CA LYS A 18 -0.18 -12.25 11.57
C LYS A 18 0.98 -12.47 10.61
N ASN A 19 0.82 -12.17 9.33
CA ASN A 19 1.78 -12.55 8.27
C ASN A 19 2.49 -11.36 7.63
N TYR A 20 2.04 -10.15 7.92
CA TYR A 20 2.50 -8.89 7.33
C TYR A 20 2.58 -7.79 8.41
N ASP A 21 3.00 -8.14 9.63
CA ASP A 21 3.12 -7.22 10.76
C ASP A 21 3.98 -5.99 10.44
N GLN A 22 4.95 -6.13 9.53
CA GLN A 22 5.78 -5.04 9.02
C GLN A 22 4.99 -3.87 8.42
N VAL A 23 3.74 -4.09 7.98
CA VAL A 23 2.87 -3.02 7.46
C VAL A 23 2.56 -1.99 8.55
N ALA A 24 2.52 -2.40 9.82
CA ALA A 24 2.16 -1.53 10.94
C ALA A 24 3.34 -1.14 11.86
N GLN A 25 4.57 -1.55 11.54
CA GLN A 25 5.73 -1.36 12.44
C GLN A 25 6.11 0.11 12.72
N SER A 26 5.63 1.06 11.91
CA SER A 26 5.95 2.49 12.04
C SER A 26 4.74 3.38 12.37
N THR A 27 3.63 2.81 12.85
CA THR A 27 2.39 3.55 13.14
C THR A 27 1.98 3.46 14.61
N GLU A 28 1.29 4.48 15.08
CA GLU A 28 0.61 4.49 16.39
C GLU A 28 -0.80 3.86 16.31
N SER A 29 -1.32 3.57 15.11
CA SER A 29 -2.61 2.90 14.90
C SER A 29 -2.48 1.65 14.03
N PRO A 30 -2.01 0.52 14.58
CA PRO A 30 -1.74 -0.70 13.81
C PRO A 30 -3.01 -1.34 13.23
N THR A 31 -4.14 -1.27 13.92
CA THR A 31 -5.44 -1.78 13.44
C THR A 31 -5.90 -1.06 12.19
N HIS A 32 -5.71 0.27 12.14
CA HIS A 32 -6.05 1.06 10.98
C HIS A 32 -5.24 0.61 9.75
N GLU A 33 -3.92 0.46 9.89
CA GLU A 33 -3.06 0.01 8.78
C GLU A 33 -3.40 -1.42 8.30
N TYR A 34 -3.69 -2.34 9.23
CA TYR A 34 -4.09 -3.71 8.86
C TYR A 34 -5.39 -3.72 8.05
N LEU A 35 -6.36 -2.87 8.41
CA LEU A 35 -7.62 -2.74 7.67
C LEU A 35 -7.42 -2.13 6.29
N GLN A 36 -6.57 -1.12 6.15
CA GLN A 36 -6.26 -0.54 4.84
C GLN A 36 -5.63 -1.58 3.91
N TYR A 37 -4.65 -2.33 4.42
CA TYR A 37 -3.95 -3.34 3.65
C TYR A 37 -4.85 -4.54 3.34
N ALA A 38 -5.75 -4.91 4.25
CA ALA A 38 -6.76 -5.93 4.01
C ALA A 38 -7.71 -5.57 2.85
N VAL A 39 -8.16 -4.32 2.78
CA VAL A 39 -9.01 -3.82 1.67
C VAL A 39 -8.30 -3.96 0.34
N LEU A 40 -7.02 -3.60 0.30
CA LEU A 40 -6.17 -3.77 -0.88
C LEU A 40 -6.08 -5.23 -1.29
N ARG A 41 -5.67 -6.13 -0.37
CA ARG A 41 -5.51 -7.55 -0.68
C ARG A 41 -6.83 -8.20 -1.12
N LEU A 42 -7.95 -7.85 -0.49
CA LEU A 42 -9.26 -8.37 -0.87
C LEU A 42 -9.67 -7.94 -2.27
N LEU A 43 -9.56 -6.66 -2.58
CA LEU A 43 -10.06 -6.11 -3.84
C LEU A 43 -9.12 -6.38 -5.02
N GLU A 44 -7.82 -6.54 -4.78
CA GLU A 44 -6.85 -6.97 -5.80
C GLU A 44 -6.81 -8.51 -5.97
N GLY A 45 -7.66 -9.26 -5.26
CA GLY A 45 -7.75 -10.72 -5.40
C GLY A 45 -6.54 -11.49 -4.83
N GLN A 46 -5.81 -10.88 -3.90
CA GLN A 46 -4.61 -11.43 -3.26
C GLN A 46 -4.89 -12.09 -1.90
N SER A 47 -6.12 -12.04 -1.40
CA SER A 47 -6.51 -12.67 -0.14
C SER A 47 -6.52 -14.20 -0.27
N GLU A 48 -5.71 -14.86 0.56
CA GLU A 48 -5.72 -16.33 0.73
C GLU A 48 -6.58 -16.74 1.95
N ALA A 49 -6.88 -15.80 2.84
CA ALA A 49 -7.56 -16.07 4.11
C ALA A 49 -9.08 -16.13 3.99
N VAL A 50 -9.66 -15.53 2.94
CA VAL A 50 -11.09 -15.53 2.69
C VAL A 50 -11.45 -16.64 1.70
N ALA A 51 -12.49 -17.43 2.02
CA ALA A 51 -12.90 -18.62 1.26
C ALA A 51 -13.01 -18.40 -0.26
N GLU A 52 -12.87 -19.48 -1.05
CA GLU A 52 -12.93 -19.57 -2.53
C GLU A 52 -14.16 -18.90 -3.22
N ARG A 53 -15.08 -18.28 -2.46
CA ARG A 53 -16.33 -17.66 -2.93
C ARG A 53 -16.41 -16.15 -2.70
N PHE A 54 -15.31 -15.47 -2.38
CA PHE A 54 -15.33 -14.00 -2.37
C PHE A 54 -15.42 -13.47 -3.81
N PRO A 55 -16.40 -12.58 -4.13
CA PRO A 55 -16.50 -12.04 -5.48
C PRO A 55 -15.24 -11.25 -5.85
N GLN A 56 -14.60 -11.61 -6.96
CA GLN A 56 -13.44 -10.88 -7.48
C GLN A 56 -13.80 -10.09 -8.74
N VAL A 57 -13.03 -9.05 -8.99
CA VAL A 57 -13.12 -8.22 -10.19
C VAL A 57 -11.73 -8.14 -10.77
N ASP A 58 -11.55 -8.75 -11.94
CA ASP A 58 -10.27 -8.72 -12.62
C ASP A 58 -9.86 -7.28 -12.96
N GLY A 59 -8.57 -7.01 -12.80
CA GLY A 59 -7.99 -5.70 -13.07
C GLY A 59 -8.52 -4.63 -12.14
N VAL A 60 -8.69 -4.91 -10.83
CA VAL A 60 -8.82 -3.88 -9.80
C VAL A 60 -7.46 -3.57 -9.19
N THR A 61 -7.21 -2.29 -8.92
CA THR A 61 -6.01 -1.83 -8.23
C THR A 61 -6.40 -0.82 -7.15
N VAL A 62 -5.87 -0.94 -5.94
CA VAL A 62 -6.31 -0.17 -4.77
C VAL A 62 -5.13 0.54 -4.15
N GLY A 63 -5.17 1.85 -3.95
CA GLY A 63 -4.27 2.44 -2.96
C GLY A 63 -4.91 3.41 -2.07
N TYR A 64 -4.13 3.77 -1.06
CA TYR A 64 -4.65 4.50 0.05
C TYR A 64 -3.55 5.32 0.69
N GLY A 65 -3.93 6.24 1.54
CA GLY A 65 -3.00 7.10 2.25
C GLY A 65 -3.76 8.27 2.85
N ARG A 66 -3.05 9.10 3.62
CA ARG A 66 -3.68 10.25 4.26
C ARG A 66 -4.23 11.20 3.22
N ASP A 67 -5.50 11.55 3.36
CA ASP A 67 -6.24 12.37 2.42
C ASP A 67 -5.55 13.71 2.20
N LYS A 68 -5.18 14.38 3.30
CA LYS A 68 -4.38 15.61 3.25
C LYS A 68 -3.06 15.46 2.48
N SER A 69 -2.31 14.38 2.71
CA SER A 69 -1.03 14.16 2.00
C SER A 69 -1.23 13.92 0.50
N MET A 70 -2.29 13.21 0.11
CA MET A 70 -2.63 13.04 -1.31
C MET A 70 -3.04 14.36 -1.97
N PHE A 71 -3.84 15.17 -1.27
CA PHE A 71 -4.21 16.50 -1.75
C PHE A 71 -3.00 17.42 -1.87
N ASP A 72 -2.12 17.47 -0.87
CA ASP A 72 -0.93 18.33 -0.90
C ASP A 72 0.02 17.93 -2.06
N SER A 73 0.01 16.66 -2.47
CA SER A 73 0.86 16.15 -3.57
C SER A 73 0.29 16.40 -4.97
N TRP A 74 -1.05 16.35 -5.15
CA TRP A 74 -1.70 16.33 -6.48
C TRP A 74 -2.85 17.31 -6.63
N GLY A 75 -3.21 18.03 -5.58
CA GLY A 75 -4.32 18.97 -5.57
C GLY A 75 -4.18 20.05 -6.64
N SER A 76 -2.94 20.40 -6.99
CA SER A 76 -2.62 21.36 -8.05
C SER A 76 -2.64 20.78 -9.46
N ASP A 77 -2.59 19.45 -9.61
CA ASP A 77 -2.49 18.81 -10.93
C ASP A 77 -3.82 18.78 -11.66
N VAL A 78 -4.93 18.79 -10.91
CA VAL A 78 -6.29 18.66 -11.45
C VAL A 78 -7.32 19.38 -10.57
N GLU A 79 -8.17 20.19 -11.21
CA GLU A 79 -9.15 21.09 -10.58
C GLU A 79 -10.17 20.41 -9.65
N TRP A 80 -10.46 19.13 -9.86
CA TRP A 80 -11.52 18.46 -9.09
C TRP A 80 -11.14 18.22 -7.61
N TRP A 81 -9.85 18.23 -7.26
CA TRP A 81 -9.41 18.11 -5.85
C TRP A 81 -9.97 19.25 -4.99
N GLU A 82 -10.17 20.44 -5.57
CA GLU A 82 -10.79 21.57 -4.86
C GLU A 82 -12.28 21.36 -4.59
N THR A 83 -12.92 20.40 -5.27
CA THR A 83 -14.35 20.12 -5.12
C THR A 83 -14.66 19.36 -3.82
N VAL A 84 -13.67 18.65 -3.26
CA VAL A 84 -13.76 17.97 -1.96
C VAL A 84 -12.55 18.35 -1.13
N SER A 85 -12.74 19.27 -0.18
CA SER A 85 -11.68 19.73 0.71
C SER A 85 -11.00 18.56 1.44
N PRO A 86 -9.66 18.55 1.52
CA PRO A 86 -8.93 17.51 2.21
C PRO A 86 -9.29 17.45 3.69
N ARG A 87 -9.26 16.23 4.25
CA ARG A 87 -9.45 15.94 5.67
C ARG A 87 -8.14 15.44 6.28
N GLU A 88 -7.84 15.88 7.49
CA GLU A 88 -6.57 15.53 8.16
C GLU A 88 -6.57 14.12 8.76
N GLU A 89 -7.73 13.67 9.25
CA GLU A 89 -7.95 12.40 9.97
C GLU A 89 -8.74 11.40 9.11
N CYS A 90 -8.36 11.31 7.84
CA CYS A 90 -8.97 10.36 6.92
C CYS A 90 -7.93 9.69 6.04
N THR A 91 -8.12 8.40 5.83
CA THR A 91 -7.55 7.66 4.73
C THR A 91 -8.37 7.87 3.47
N ARG A 92 -7.74 8.33 2.38
CA ARG A 92 -8.32 8.31 1.05
C ARG A 92 -7.94 7.03 0.34
N PHE A 93 -8.92 6.23 -0.05
CA PHE A 93 -8.75 5.12 -0.99
C PHE A 93 -9.00 5.61 -2.42
N ARG A 94 -8.11 5.25 -3.34
CA ARG A 94 -8.19 5.41 -4.79
C ARG A 94 -8.24 4.02 -5.42
N LEU A 95 -9.38 3.65 -6.00
CA LEU A 95 -9.58 2.35 -6.62
C LEU A 95 -9.75 2.50 -8.13
N PHE A 96 -8.94 1.76 -8.87
CA PHE A 96 -8.94 1.70 -10.32
C PHE A 96 -9.58 0.41 -10.79
N TYR A 97 -10.37 0.47 -11.85
CA TYR A 97 -11.02 -0.69 -12.46
C TYR A 97 -11.13 -0.51 -13.98
N PRO A 98 -11.36 -1.60 -14.74
CA PRO A 98 -11.36 -1.53 -16.20
C PRO A 98 -12.43 -0.57 -16.73
N ASP A 99 -12.12 0.11 -17.83
CA ASP A 99 -12.98 1.14 -18.43
C ASP A 99 -14.20 0.58 -19.18
N ASP A 100 -14.16 -0.70 -19.54
CA ASP A 100 -15.29 -1.47 -20.05
C ASP A 100 -16.45 -1.59 -19.03
N ARG A 101 -16.20 -1.24 -17.76
CA ARG A 101 -17.21 -1.18 -16.70
C ARG A 101 -17.77 0.23 -16.56
N THR A 102 -19.02 0.39 -16.97
CA THR A 102 -19.77 1.66 -16.90
C THR A 102 -20.19 2.06 -15.48
N MET A 103 -20.21 1.12 -14.53
CA MET A 103 -20.57 1.34 -13.13
C MET A 103 -19.47 0.82 -12.20
N ILE A 104 -19.37 1.41 -11.00
CA ILE A 104 -18.45 0.92 -9.96
C ILE A 104 -18.81 -0.55 -9.64
N PRO A 105 -17.85 -1.48 -9.71
CA PRO A 105 -18.08 -2.88 -9.37
C PRO A 105 -18.70 -3.04 -7.97
N ARG A 106 -19.72 -3.90 -7.87
CA ARG A 106 -20.50 -4.06 -6.63
C ARG A 106 -19.65 -4.49 -5.43
N VAL A 107 -18.64 -5.33 -5.65
CA VAL A 107 -17.70 -5.75 -4.59
C VAL A 107 -16.97 -4.56 -3.98
N ILE A 108 -16.55 -3.57 -4.78
CA ILE A 108 -15.90 -2.37 -4.29
C ILE A 108 -16.86 -1.62 -3.37
N ILE A 109 -18.09 -1.37 -3.83
CA ILE A 109 -19.11 -0.66 -3.04
C ILE A 109 -19.33 -1.37 -1.70
N ASP A 110 -19.52 -2.68 -1.73
CA ASP A 110 -19.86 -3.43 -0.52
C ASP A 110 -18.68 -3.56 0.46
N VAL A 111 -17.43 -3.70 -0.03
CA VAL A 111 -16.22 -3.69 0.82
C VAL A 111 -16.01 -2.33 1.46
N MET A 112 -16.07 -1.25 0.67
CA MET A 112 -15.89 0.10 1.20
C MET A 112 -17.00 0.48 2.19
N ALA A 113 -18.25 0.08 1.90
CA ALA A 113 -19.35 0.28 2.84
C ALA A 113 -19.20 -0.55 4.13
N ALA A 114 -18.65 -1.76 4.05
CA ALA A 114 -18.38 -2.58 5.22
C ALA A 114 -17.27 -1.99 6.11
N LEU A 115 -16.27 -1.36 5.50
CA LEU A 115 -15.23 -0.61 6.21
C LEU A 115 -15.79 0.66 6.90
N GLY A 116 -16.90 1.20 6.39
CA GLY A 116 -17.47 2.47 6.83
C GLY A 116 -16.95 3.68 6.03
N ALA A 117 -16.28 3.43 4.90
CA ALA A 117 -15.79 4.46 4.02
C ALA A 117 -16.91 5.03 3.14
N TRP A 118 -16.91 6.34 2.90
CA TRP A 118 -17.88 6.99 2.01
C TRP A 118 -17.23 7.44 0.71
N ARG A 119 -17.98 7.30 -0.40
CA ARG A 119 -17.51 7.73 -1.72
C ARG A 119 -17.47 9.26 -1.78
N VAL A 120 -16.37 9.81 -2.30
CA VAL A 120 -16.21 11.25 -2.53
C VAL A 120 -16.12 11.63 -4.00
N TRP A 121 -15.72 10.69 -4.87
CA TRP A 121 -15.58 10.96 -6.30
C TRP A 121 -15.59 9.66 -7.10
N ASP A 122 -16.06 9.68 -8.36
CA ASP A 122 -15.78 8.65 -9.36
C ASP A 122 -15.77 9.23 -10.78
N GLY A 123 -14.96 8.66 -11.65
CA GLY A 123 -14.75 9.21 -12.99
C GLY A 123 -13.75 8.44 -13.82
N ASN A 124 -13.29 9.08 -14.90
CA ASN A 124 -12.18 8.57 -15.70
C ASN A 124 -10.84 8.97 -15.03
N ALA A 125 -9.92 8.02 -14.91
CA ALA A 125 -8.63 8.22 -14.23
C ALA A 125 -7.75 9.29 -14.91
N ALA A 126 -7.90 9.51 -16.22
CA ALA A 126 -7.22 10.58 -16.95
C ALA A 126 -7.56 11.98 -16.42
N VAL A 127 -8.72 12.13 -15.77
CA VAL A 127 -9.16 13.40 -15.17
C VAL A 127 -8.51 13.63 -13.79
N CYS A 128 -7.88 12.61 -13.20
CA CYS A 128 -7.26 12.67 -11.87
C CYS A 128 -5.75 12.90 -11.86
N GLY A 129 -5.10 13.03 -13.02
CA GLY A 129 -3.63 13.11 -13.09
C GLY A 129 -2.94 11.81 -12.64
N SER A 130 -3.67 10.69 -12.62
CA SER A 130 -3.20 9.44 -12.02
C SER A 130 -2.04 8.80 -12.78
N TYR A 131 -1.07 8.29 -12.01
CA TYR A 131 -0.11 7.24 -12.37
C TYR A 131 -0.59 6.35 -13.52
N ASP A 132 -0.07 6.54 -14.73
CA ASP A 132 -0.04 5.61 -15.88
C ASP A 132 -1.32 4.76 -16.18
N HIS A 133 -2.50 5.19 -15.71
CA HIS A 133 -3.76 4.45 -15.77
C HIS A 133 -4.86 5.23 -16.48
N CYS A 134 -4.50 6.13 -17.40
CA CYS A 134 -5.43 7.01 -18.12
C CYS A 134 -6.56 6.25 -18.86
N GLU A 135 -6.36 4.98 -19.17
CA GLU A 135 -7.34 4.09 -19.81
C GLU A 135 -8.24 3.32 -18.82
N ARG A 136 -8.38 3.81 -17.57
CA ARG A 136 -9.17 3.15 -16.52
C ARG A 136 -10.21 4.07 -15.90
N ARG A 137 -11.19 3.46 -15.25
CA ARG A 137 -12.13 4.14 -14.35
C ARG A 137 -11.52 4.20 -12.95
N GLU A 138 -11.83 5.26 -12.22
CA GLU A 138 -11.34 5.49 -10.88
C GLU A 138 -12.48 5.92 -9.94
N VAL A 139 -12.42 5.49 -8.68
CA VAL A 139 -13.35 5.88 -7.60
C VAL A 139 -12.57 6.15 -6.32
N HIS A 140 -12.95 7.22 -5.62
CA HIS A 140 -12.34 7.65 -4.38
C HIS A 140 -13.29 7.48 -3.20
N TYR A 141 -12.77 6.97 -2.10
CA TYR A 141 -13.46 6.88 -0.81
C TYR A 141 -12.62 7.54 0.27
N LEU A 142 -13.29 8.12 1.27
CA LEU A 142 -12.66 8.53 2.52
C LEU A 142 -13.12 7.60 3.64
N TRP A 143 -12.18 7.20 4.47
CA TRP A 143 -12.39 6.40 5.66
C TRP A 143 -11.76 7.14 6.84
N PRO A 144 -12.52 7.47 7.90
CA PRO A 144 -11.99 8.26 9.00
C PRO A 144 -11.12 7.39 9.91
N ASP A 145 -10.17 8.03 10.57
CA ASP A 145 -9.44 7.44 11.68
C ASP A 145 -10.43 7.18 12.86
N ASP A 146 -10.08 6.26 13.76
CA ASP A 146 -10.90 5.87 14.93
C ASP A 146 -12.30 5.35 14.57
N HIS A 147 -12.45 4.71 13.40
CA HIS A 147 -13.73 4.14 13.00
C HIS A 147 -14.05 2.88 13.83
N PRO A 148 -15.31 2.61 14.23
CA PRO A 148 -15.66 1.45 15.08
C PRO A 148 -15.23 0.06 14.57
N VAL A 149 -14.94 -0.06 13.27
CA VAL A 149 -14.38 -1.29 12.69
C VAL A 149 -12.97 -1.60 13.23
N GLU A 150 -12.20 -0.58 13.61
CA GLU A 150 -10.89 -0.74 14.23
C GLU A 150 -10.98 -1.43 15.59
N GLU A 151 -11.97 -1.05 16.41
CA GLU A 151 -12.25 -1.68 17.70
C GLU A 151 -12.66 -3.14 17.52
N LEU A 152 -13.50 -3.44 16.52
CA LEU A 152 -13.87 -4.82 16.19
C LEU A 152 -12.66 -5.70 15.79
N LEU A 153 -11.70 -5.13 15.06
CA LEU A 153 -10.46 -5.84 14.75
C LEU A 153 -9.60 -6.04 16.00
N GLN A 154 -9.48 -5.00 16.82
CA GLN A 154 -8.70 -5.05 18.06
C GLN A 154 -9.21 -6.15 19.00
N GLU A 155 -10.52 -6.26 19.20
CA GLU A 155 -11.14 -7.33 19.99
C GLU A 155 -10.81 -8.72 19.42
N ARG A 156 -10.88 -8.87 18.10
CA ARG A 156 -10.58 -10.14 17.42
C ARG A 156 -9.11 -10.56 17.59
N LEU A 157 -8.17 -9.63 17.46
CA LEU A 157 -6.75 -9.89 17.67
C LEU A 157 -6.46 -10.31 19.13
N GLN A 158 -7.07 -9.64 20.10
CA GLN A 158 -6.94 -9.99 21.52
C GLN A 158 -7.50 -11.38 21.85
N HIS A 159 -8.62 -11.77 21.23
CA HIS A 159 -9.19 -13.10 21.40
C HIS A 159 -8.37 -14.21 20.72
N ALA A 160 -7.68 -13.90 19.63
CA ALA A 160 -6.77 -14.84 18.97
C ALA A 160 -5.53 -15.15 19.83
N ASP A 161 -5.00 -14.14 20.53
CA ASP A 161 -3.85 -14.30 21.44
C ASP A 161 -4.23 -14.89 22.82
N GLY A 162 -5.50 -14.82 23.21
CA GLY A 162 -6.03 -15.39 24.46
C GLY A 162 -6.07 -16.93 24.54
N ALA A 163 -5.66 -17.64 23.49
CA ALA A 163 -5.60 -19.10 23.43
C ALA A 163 -4.20 -19.70 23.73
N VAL A 164 -3.36 -18.99 24.51
CA VAL A 164 -2.02 -19.45 24.91
C VAL A 164 -2.00 -19.92 26.38
N ALA A 165 -1.28 -21.02 26.61
CA ALA A 165 -1.12 -21.79 27.85
C ALA A 165 -0.51 -20.97 29.03
N PRO A 166 -0.58 -21.48 30.29
CA PRO A 166 -0.32 -20.70 31.51
C PRO A 166 1.16 -20.49 31.87
N ASP A 167 2.08 -20.61 30.92
CA ASP A 167 3.51 -20.37 31.13
C ASP A 167 3.93 -19.04 30.53
N GLY A 168 3.69 -17.98 31.31
CA GLY A 168 4.13 -16.63 31.02
C GLY A 168 5.62 -16.56 30.67
N GLY A 169 5.89 -16.07 29.46
CA GLY A 169 7.23 -15.71 29.00
C GLY A 169 7.23 -14.32 28.37
N GLN A 170 7.66 -13.31 29.14
CA GLN A 170 8.07 -12.01 28.62
C GLN A 170 9.55 -12.07 28.19
N THR A 171 9.86 -11.57 27.00
CA THR A 171 11.17 -11.02 26.60
C THR A 171 10.93 -10.15 25.37
N GLY A 172 11.44 -8.93 25.20
CA GLY A 172 12.34 -8.11 25.99
C GLY A 172 12.58 -6.80 25.23
N ASP A 173 12.68 -5.71 25.97
CA ASP A 173 13.13 -4.39 25.52
C ASP A 173 14.60 -4.41 25.08
N ILE A 174 14.93 -3.80 23.93
CA ILE A 174 16.25 -3.24 23.64
C ILE A 174 16.12 -1.92 22.85
N ARG A 175 16.04 -0.81 23.59
CA ARG A 175 16.80 0.46 23.45
C ARG A 175 17.27 0.96 22.07
N ASP A 176 16.72 2.12 21.72
CA ASP A 176 17.36 3.42 21.40
C ASP A 176 18.72 3.47 20.67
N ARG A 177 18.73 4.14 19.49
CA ARG A 177 19.80 5.10 19.17
C ARG A 177 19.38 6.17 18.15
N MET A 178 19.13 7.36 18.67
CA MET A 178 19.13 8.65 17.97
C MET A 178 20.55 9.07 17.54
N VAL A 179 20.74 9.46 16.28
CA VAL A 179 21.85 10.34 15.82
C VAL A 179 21.31 11.27 14.71
N VAL A 180 21.42 12.58 14.94
CA VAL A 180 21.17 13.66 13.98
C VAL A 180 22.50 14.31 13.61
N ALA A 181 22.79 14.39 12.31
CA ALA A 181 23.72 15.29 11.58
C ALA A 181 23.95 14.67 10.19
N GLU A 182 23.98 15.31 9.02
CA GLU A 182 23.91 16.69 8.54
C GLU A 182 23.49 16.59 7.05
N GLN A 183 22.75 17.58 6.54
CA GLN A 183 22.43 17.68 5.11
C GLN A 183 23.60 18.31 4.34
N ALA A 184 24.29 17.52 3.50
CA ALA A 184 24.89 17.97 2.24
C ALA A 184 25.24 16.76 1.34
N THR A 185 24.70 16.74 0.11
CA THR A 185 25.06 15.89 -1.05
C THR A 185 24.75 14.37 -0.97
N GLN A 186 23.47 14.00 -1.13
CA GLN A 186 22.99 12.60 -1.12
C GLN A 186 23.37 11.71 -2.34
N GLN A 187 24.16 12.20 -3.30
CA GLN A 187 24.68 11.32 -4.37
C GLN A 187 25.95 10.56 -3.96
N ASP A 188 26.67 11.03 -2.93
CA ASP A 188 27.96 10.45 -2.52
C ASP A 188 27.86 9.33 -1.48
N ALA A 189 26.71 9.13 -0.83
CA ALA A 189 26.54 8.15 0.25
C ALA A 189 25.89 6.80 -0.14
N LEU A 190 25.61 6.57 -1.43
CA LEU A 190 24.99 5.31 -1.87
C LEU A 190 26.02 4.15 -1.89
N GLU A 191 25.62 2.99 -1.37
CA GLU A 191 26.34 1.73 -1.57
C GLU A 191 26.58 1.50 -3.08
N PRO A 192 27.76 1.03 -3.53
CA PRO A 192 28.12 0.96 -4.95
C PRO A 192 27.06 0.32 -5.85
N ARG A 193 26.37 -0.73 -5.38
CA ARG A 193 25.32 -1.42 -6.13
C ARG A 193 24.02 -0.63 -6.20
N THR A 194 23.67 0.14 -5.17
CA THR A 194 22.56 1.10 -5.20
C THR A 194 22.87 2.26 -6.13
N ARG A 195 24.08 2.84 -6.07
CA ARG A 195 24.52 3.90 -6.97
C ARG A 195 24.37 3.47 -8.44
N ARG A 196 24.87 2.27 -8.76
CA ARG A 196 24.70 1.69 -10.11
C ARG A 196 23.23 1.53 -10.52
N ALA A 197 22.35 1.12 -9.62
CA ALA A 197 20.93 0.98 -9.92
C ALA A 197 20.25 2.34 -10.15
N VAL A 198 20.75 3.41 -9.53
CA VAL A 198 20.24 4.78 -9.71
C VAL A 198 20.72 5.39 -11.03
N ASP A 199 21.98 5.19 -11.39
CA ASP A 199 22.60 5.74 -12.60
C ASP A 199 22.16 5.02 -13.89
N GLU A 200 21.78 3.75 -13.80
CA GLU A 200 21.32 2.98 -14.95
C GLU A 200 19.93 3.45 -15.39
N PRO A 201 19.69 3.70 -16.70
CA PRO A 201 18.38 4.13 -17.19
C PRO A 201 17.33 3.04 -16.99
N MET A 202 16.47 3.25 -15.99
CA MET A 202 15.39 2.35 -15.58
C MET A 202 14.13 3.16 -15.24
N ASN A 203 12.98 2.71 -15.71
CA ASN A 203 11.68 3.27 -15.35
C ASN A 203 10.97 2.35 -14.35
N VAL A 204 10.30 2.92 -13.36
CA VAL A 204 9.56 2.17 -12.34
C VAL A 204 8.09 2.56 -12.40
N SER A 205 7.23 1.58 -12.63
CA SER A 205 5.77 1.74 -12.62
C SER A 205 5.19 0.86 -11.50
N LEU A 206 4.10 1.27 -10.88
CA LEU A 206 3.42 0.41 -9.92
C LEU A 206 2.55 -0.60 -10.69
N LEU A 207 2.77 -1.90 -10.51
CA LEU A 207 1.99 -2.95 -11.20
C LEU A 207 0.71 -3.27 -10.44
N ALA A 208 0.84 -3.40 -9.12
CA ALA A 208 -0.23 -3.73 -8.20
C ALA A 208 0.14 -3.17 -6.84
N LYS A 209 -0.82 -2.64 -6.09
CA LYS A 209 -0.49 -2.13 -4.76
C LYS A 209 -0.36 -3.34 -3.83
N GLY A 210 0.38 -3.22 -2.73
CA GLY A 210 0.88 -4.39 -2.00
C GLY A 210 2.38 -4.62 -2.18
N GLY A 211 3.08 -3.63 -2.76
CA GLY A 211 4.52 -3.69 -2.96
C GLY A 211 4.96 -4.29 -4.27
N ARG A 212 4.10 -4.33 -5.31
CA ARG A 212 4.47 -4.86 -6.63
C ARG A 212 4.70 -3.76 -7.67
N TYR A 213 5.90 -3.73 -8.22
CA TYR A 213 6.37 -2.70 -9.14
C TYR A 213 6.92 -3.33 -10.42
N GLU A 214 6.65 -2.71 -11.55
CA GLU A 214 7.32 -3.00 -12.81
C GLU A 214 8.59 -2.16 -12.85
N VAL A 215 9.67 -2.78 -13.29
CA VAL A 215 10.89 -2.08 -13.58
C VAL A 215 11.29 -2.36 -15.02
N ALA A 216 11.18 -1.34 -15.87
CA ALA A 216 11.62 -1.40 -17.25
C ALA A 216 13.09 -0.99 -17.34
N SER A 217 13.95 -1.87 -17.87
CA SER A 217 15.37 -1.57 -18.13
C SER A 217 15.57 -0.94 -19.50
N ALA A 218 16.69 -0.23 -19.69
CA ALA A 218 17.07 0.30 -21.00
C ALA A 218 17.28 -0.76 -22.10
N SER A 219 17.47 -2.03 -21.72
CA SER A 219 17.49 -3.15 -22.67
C SER A 219 16.09 -3.54 -23.18
N GLY A 220 15.03 -2.85 -22.76
CA GLY A 220 13.64 -3.13 -23.15
C GLY A 220 12.97 -4.26 -22.36
N ASN A 221 13.64 -4.83 -21.36
CA ASN A 221 13.08 -5.89 -20.51
C ASN A 221 12.26 -5.28 -19.37
N ARG A 222 11.18 -5.96 -18.98
CA ARG A 222 10.32 -5.58 -17.85
C ARG A 222 10.41 -6.66 -16.79
N TYR A 223 10.46 -6.24 -15.53
CA TYR A 223 10.55 -7.15 -14.39
C TYR A 223 9.59 -6.72 -13.29
N ASP A 224 8.96 -7.70 -12.67
CA ASP A 224 8.04 -7.50 -11.55
C ASP A 224 8.85 -7.63 -10.27
N VAL A 225 8.69 -6.65 -9.39
CA VAL A 225 9.40 -6.53 -8.12
C VAL A 225 8.37 -6.49 -7.01
N ASP A 226 8.39 -7.49 -6.15
CA ASP A 226 7.54 -7.58 -4.95
C ASP A 226 8.39 -7.26 -3.73
N ILE A 227 8.32 -6.04 -3.20
CA ILE A 227 9.15 -5.64 -2.05
C ILE A 227 8.62 -6.17 -0.72
N ILE A 228 7.33 -6.53 -0.63
CA ILE A 228 6.74 -7.16 0.56
C ILE A 228 7.10 -8.64 0.62
N GLY A 229 6.81 -9.36 -0.48
CA GLY A 229 7.22 -10.75 -0.65
C GLY A 229 8.73 -10.91 -0.87
N LYS A 230 9.47 -9.79 -0.91
CA LYS A 230 10.92 -9.72 -1.17
C LYS A 230 11.31 -10.59 -2.36
N SER A 231 10.71 -10.37 -3.53
CA SER A 231 10.99 -11.13 -4.74
C SER A 231 11.11 -10.25 -5.99
N CYS A 232 11.74 -10.77 -7.04
CA CYS A 232 11.86 -10.09 -8.32
C CYS A 232 11.95 -11.10 -9.48
N THR A 233 11.30 -10.83 -10.63
CA THR A 233 11.32 -11.76 -11.78
C THR A 233 12.60 -11.69 -12.62
N CYS A 234 13.54 -10.83 -12.26
CA CYS A 234 14.79 -10.73 -13.01
C CYS A 234 15.72 -11.96 -12.85
N PRO A 235 16.56 -12.26 -13.86
CA PRO A 235 17.48 -13.41 -13.80
C PRO A 235 18.44 -13.37 -12.61
N ASP A 236 18.88 -12.17 -12.22
CA ASP A 236 19.78 -12.00 -11.05
C ASP A 236 19.12 -12.52 -9.76
N TRP A 237 17.84 -12.21 -9.57
CA TRP A 237 17.09 -12.67 -8.42
C TRP A 237 16.84 -14.18 -8.49
N GLN A 238 16.26 -14.65 -9.60
CA GLN A 238 15.89 -16.06 -9.79
C GLN A 238 17.07 -17.03 -9.66
N GLN A 239 18.28 -16.59 -10.04
CA GLN A 239 19.47 -17.45 -10.07
C GLN A 239 20.34 -17.30 -8.83
N ARG A 240 20.38 -16.11 -8.21
CA ARG A 240 21.39 -15.79 -7.18
C ARG A 240 20.81 -15.35 -5.84
N THR A 241 19.54 -14.93 -5.78
CA THR A 241 18.87 -14.39 -4.59
C THR A 241 19.83 -13.54 -3.72
N PRO A 242 20.42 -12.48 -4.31
CA PRO A 242 21.53 -11.78 -3.67
C PRO A 242 21.11 -11.13 -2.35
N GLU A 243 21.99 -11.22 -1.36
CA GLU A 243 21.82 -10.55 -0.06
C GLU A 243 21.69 -9.03 -0.28
N GLY A 244 20.66 -8.43 0.33
CA GLY A 244 20.32 -7.02 0.12
C GLY A 244 19.61 -6.69 -1.21
N GLY A 245 19.05 -7.69 -1.91
CA GLY A 245 18.19 -7.46 -3.07
C GLY A 245 18.94 -7.42 -4.41
N CYS A 246 18.21 -7.62 -5.51
CA CYS A 246 18.73 -7.35 -6.86
C CYS A 246 18.73 -5.83 -7.13
N LYS A 247 19.30 -5.40 -8.28
CA LYS A 247 19.30 -3.97 -8.64
C LYS A 247 17.90 -3.37 -8.80
N HIS A 248 16.91 -4.15 -9.24
CA HIS A 248 15.53 -3.68 -9.43
C HIS A 248 14.86 -3.38 -8.09
N MET A 249 15.04 -4.25 -7.08
CA MET A 249 14.54 -4.00 -5.72
C MET A 249 15.15 -2.73 -5.11
N ARG A 250 16.47 -2.53 -5.27
CA ARG A 250 17.14 -1.29 -4.82
C ARG A 250 16.60 -0.06 -5.52
N ARG A 251 16.32 -0.14 -6.83
CA ARG A 251 15.74 0.96 -7.60
C ARG A 251 14.34 1.30 -7.10
N VAL A 252 13.49 0.30 -6.87
CA VAL A 252 12.14 0.49 -6.32
C VAL A 252 12.21 1.13 -4.92
N ASP A 253 13.04 0.61 -4.03
CA ASP A 253 13.26 1.19 -2.69
C ASP A 253 13.70 2.66 -2.76
N TYR A 254 14.57 3.00 -3.71
CA TYR A 254 14.98 4.38 -3.95
C TYR A 254 13.81 5.26 -4.43
N GLU A 255 13.06 4.84 -5.44
CA GLU A 255 11.91 5.61 -5.96
C GLU A 255 10.83 5.82 -4.89
N ILE A 256 10.63 4.83 -4.02
CA ILE A 256 9.78 4.94 -2.82
C ILE A 256 10.38 5.98 -1.87
N LYS A 257 11.65 5.86 -1.46
CA LYS A 257 12.26 6.86 -0.58
C LYS A 257 12.26 8.28 -1.14
N GLN A 258 12.23 8.44 -2.47
CA GLN A 258 12.15 9.74 -3.13
C GLN A 258 10.72 10.26 -3.31
N GLY A 259 9.68 9.56 -2.85
CA GLY A 259 8.30 10.03 -3.01
C GLY A 259 7.71 9.83 -4.41
N ARG A 260 8.43 9.16 -5.32
CA ARG A 260 8.06 9.11 -6.74
C ARG A 260 7.09 7.99 -7.07
N VAL A 261 7.14 6.90 -6.32
CA VAL A 261 6.17 5.81 -6.40
C VAL A 261 5.58 5.52 -5.01
N PRO A 262 4.32 5.02 -4.92
CA PRO A 262 3.73 4.65 -3.64
C PRO A 262 4.54 3.56 -2.93
N ARG A 263 4.58 3.62 -1.60
CA ARG A 263 5.05 2.58 -0.69
C ARG A 263 4.28 1.26 -0.88
N PRO A 264 4.84 0.14 -0.40
CA PRO A 264 4.19 -1.16 -0.57
C PRO A 264 2.87 -1.28 0.19
N ASP A 265 2.75 -0.59 1.31
CA ASP A 265 1.50 -0.35 2.03
C ASP A 265 0.56 0.60 1.25
N GLY A 266 0.76 0.83 -0.05
CA GLY A 266 -0.08 1.70 -0.86
C GLY A 266 0.01 3.20 -0.55
N ARG A 267 0.66 3.61 0.54
CA ARG A 267 0.81 5.01 0.97
C ARG A 267 1.79 5.75 0.09
N LEU A 268 1.67 7.07 0.02
CA LEU A 268 2.80 7.85 -0.45
C LEU A 268 3.81 8.06 0.69
N PRO A 269 5.11 8.04 0.38
CA PRO A 269 6.17 8.54 1.25
C PRO A 269 5.87 9.99 1.65
N THR A 270 5.77 10.26 2.95
CA THR A 270 5.64 11.63 3.50
C THR A 270 7.02 12.27 3.69
N GLU A 271 7.11 13.59 3.88
CA GLU A 271 8.40 14.25 4.17
C GLU A 271 9.14 13.67 5.39
N LEU A 272 8.41 13.04 6.32
CA LEU A 272 8.98 12.33 7.48
C LEU A 272 9.62 10.99 7.07
N ASP A 273 9.07 10.32 6.06
CA ASP A 273 9.57 9.04 5.54
C ASP A 273 10.85 9.20 4.70
N VAL A 274 11.02 10.34 4.01
CA VAL A 274 12.21 10.65 3.18
C VAL A 274 13.46 10.97 4.02
N ARG A 275 13.26 11.35 5.29
CA ARG A 275 14.33 11.75 6.22
C ARG A 275 14.86 10.58 7.07
N SER A 276 14.29 9.39 6.94
CA SER A 276 14.61 8.18 7.71
C SER A 276 15.61 7.27 7.01
#